data_AF-A0A355DK68-F1
#
_entry.id   AF-A0A355DK68-F1
#
_cell.length_a   1.000
_cell.length_b   1.000
_cell.length_c   1.000
_cell.angle_alpha   90.00
_cell.angle_beta   90.00
_cell.angle_gamma   90.00
#
_symmetry.space_group_name_H-M   'P 1'
#
loop_
_entity.id
_entity.type
_entity.pdbx_description
1 polymer ?
#
loop_
_entity_poly.entity_id
_entity_poly.type
_entity_poly.pdbx_seq_one_letter_code
_entity_poly.pdbx_strand_id
1 'polypeptide(L)'
;QMGKTSLRVRTMHRLQAEGIACAAIDLTKIGSQDITPDQWYAGVMRRLVMSFHLSINLKSWLRDREFLSPVQRLSELIEHELLETVDQKIVIFIDE
;
A
#
# COMPACT_ATOMS: atom_id res chain seq x y z
N GLN A 1 1.83 6.68 -20.79
CA GLN A 1 2.60 5.79 -21.68
C GLN A 1 1.90 4.44 -21.77
N MET A 2 1.41 4.03 -22.94
CA MET A 2 0.73 2.74 -23.12
C MET A 2 1.79 1.64 -23.32
N GLY A 3 1.95 0.75 -22.33
CA GLY A 3 2.93 -0.35 -22.37
C GLY A 3 3.36 -0.82 -20.99
N LYS A 4 3.81 0.11 -20.14
CA LYS A 4 4.22 -0.16 -18.74
C LYS A 4 3.05 -0.73 -17.92
N THR A 5 1.88 -0.10 -18.01
CA THR A 5 0.66 -0.53 -17.31
C THR A 5 0.23 -1.93 -17.73
N SER A 6 0.26 -2.23 -19.04
CA SER A 6 -0.12 -3.55 -19.56
C SER A 6 0.86 -4.64 -19.12
N LEU A 7 2.17 -4.34 -19.10
CA LEU A 7 3.19 -5.25 -18.59
C LEU A 7 2.98 -5.51 -17.09
N ARG A 8 2.80 -4.47 -16.28
CA ARG A 8 2.51 -4.59 -14.84
C ARG A 8 1.31 -5.50 -14.58
N VAL A 9 0.20 -5.29 -15.28
CA VAL A 9 -1.02 -6.09 -15.11
C VAL A 9 -0.76 -7.56 -15.44
N ARG A 10 -0.09 -7.86 -16.56
CA ARG A 10 0.26 -9.24 -16.92
C ARG A 10 1.21 -9.88 -15.91
N THR A 11 2.23 -9.15 -15.45
CA THR A 11 3.16 -9.63 -14.42
C THR A 11 2.44 -9.90 -13.11
N MET A 12 1.57 -8.98 -12.66
CA MET A 12 0.80 -9.14 -11.43
C MET A 12 -0.10 -10.39 -11.48
N HIS A 13 -0.83 -10.60 -12.59
CA HIS A 13 -1.63 -11.81 -12.76
C HIS A 13 -0.81 -13.08 -12.69
N ARG A 14 0.39 -13.10 -13.29
CA ARG A 14 1.28 -14.25 -13.23
C ARG A 14 1.75 -14.53 -11.79
N LEU A 15 2.21 -13.51 -11.07
CA LEU A 15 2.66 -13.65 -9.69
C LEU A 15 1.52 -14.13 -8.77
N GLN A 16 0.32 -13.58 -8.95
CA GLN A 16 -0.87 -14.02 -8.21
C GLN A 16 -1.23 -15.49 -8.51
N ALA A 17 -1.10 -15.93 -9.77
CA ALA A 17 -1.29 -17.34 -10.12
C ALA A 17 -0.23 -18.27 -9.50
N GLU A 18 0.95 -17.74 -9.16
CA GLU A 18 2.02 -18.43 -8.42
C GLU A 18 1.82 -18.32 -6.88
N GLY A 19 0.71 -17.77 -6.41
CA GLY A 19 0.38 -17.66 -4.98
C GLY A 19 1.03 -16.46 -4.27
N ILE A 20 1.54 -15.47 -5.00
CA ILE A 20 2.17 -14.26 -4.44
C ILE A 20 1.11 -13.18 -4.25
N ALA A 21 1.01 -12.63 -3.04
CA ALA A 21 0.12 -11.53 -2.74
C ALA A 21 0.67 -10.24 -3.37
N CYS A 22 -0.18 -9.53 -4.13
CA CYS A 22 0.25 -8.39 -4.92
C CYS A 22 -0.61 -7.15 -4.65
N ALA A 23 0.04 -5.98 -4.57
CA ALA A 23 -0.62 -4.68 -4.58
C ALA A 23 -0.03 -3.78 -5.67
N ALA A 24 -0.84 -2.88 -6.21
CA ALA A 24 -0.38 -1.85 -7.13
C ALA A 24 -0.77 -0.48 -6.56
N ILE A 25 0.24 0.36 -6.30
CA ILE A 25 0.09 1.71 -5.79
C ILE A 25 0.43 2.66 -6.92
N ASP A 26 -0.55 3.48 -7.28
CA ASP A 26 -0.44 4.54 -8.26
C ASP A 26 -0.34 5.87 -7.50
N LEU A 27 0.86 6.45 -7.47
CA LEU A 27 1.17 7.64 -6.70
C LEU A 27 0.45 8.88 -7.24
N THR A 28 0.14 8.95 -8.55
CA THR A 28 -0.65 10.07 -9.09
C THR A 28 -2.09 10.06 -8.60
N LYS A 29 -2.66 8.88 -8.32
CA LYS A 29 -4.03 8.75 -7.76
C LYS A 29 -4.13 9.09 -6.28
N ILE A 30 -3.01 9.19 -5.57
CA ILE A 30 -2.98 9.65 -4.17
C ILE A 30 -2.97 11.19 -4.14
N GLY A 31 -2.56 11.82 -5.24
CA GLY A 31 -2.41 13.26 -5.36
C GLY A 31 -1.01 13.71 -4.95
N SER A 32 -0.57 14.84 -5.48
CA SER A 32 0.71 15.47 -5.13
C SER A 32 0.61 16.99 -4.93
N GLN A 33 -0.51 17.61 -5.32
CA GLN A 33 -0.76 19.03 -5.15
C GLN A 33 -1.66 19.27 -3.93
N ASP A 34 -1.27 20.22 -3.09
CA ASP A 34 -2.02 20.71 -1.92
C ASP A 34 -2.40 19.65 -0.86
N ILE A 35 -1.60 18.60 -0.71
CA ILE A 35 -1.76 17.59 0.34
C ILE A 35 -0.59 17.61 1.33
N THR A 36 -0.87 17.32 2.59
CA THR A 36 0.18 17.17 3.61
C THR A 36 0.87 15.81 3.50
N PRO A 37 2.11 15.66 4.02
CA PRO A 37 2.75 14.36 4.15
C PRO A 37 1.84 13.33 4.85
N ASP A 38 1.18 13.72 5.94
CA ASP A 38 0.21 12.87 6.64
C ASP A 38 -0.88 12.32 5.72
N GLN A 39 -1.48 13.18 4.89
CA GLN A 39 -2.53 12.78 3.95
C GLN A 39 -1.98 11.86 2.86
N TRP A 40 -0.79 12.17 2.32
CA TRP A 40 -0.14 11.35 1.31
C TRP A 40 0.16 9.94 1.82
N TYR A 41 0.80 9.84 2.99
CA TYR A 41 1.12 8.56 3.62
C TYR A 41 -0.15 7.80 4.03
N ALA A 42 -1.18 8.48 4.55
CA ALA A 42 -2.47 7.84 4.82
C ALA A 42 -3.11 7.28 3.54
N GLY A 43 -2.93 7.94 2.40
CA GLY A 43 -3.34 7.45 1.09
C GLY A 43 -2.61 6.17 0.69
N VAL A 44 -1.28 6.12 0.83
CA VAL A 44 -0.45 4.92 0.59
C VAL A 44 -0.89 3.76 1.48
N MET A 45 -0.98 4.00 2.79
CA MET A 45 -1.41 3.03 3.79
C MET A 45 -2.81 2.50 3.49
N ARG A 46 -3.74 3.36 3.07
CA ARG A 46 -5.09 2.95 2.66
C ARG A 46 -5.07 2.01 1.47
N ARG A 47 -4.21 2.26 0.47
CA ARG A 47 -4.06 1.35 -0.68
C ARG A 47 -3.57 -0.02 -0.23
N LEU A 48 -2.58 -0.08 0.66
CA LEU A 48 -2.08 -1.34 1.22
C LEU A 48 -3.18 -2.11 1.97
N VAL A 49 -3.86 -1.44 2.91
CA VAL A 49 -4.97 -2.05 3.69
C VAL A 49 -6.03 -2.63 2.77
N MET A 50 -6.43 -1.89 1.73
CA MET A 50 -7.43 -2.38 0.76
C MET A 50 -6.91 -3.52 -0.12
N SER A 51 -5.67 -3.43 -0.63
CA SER A 51 -5.12 -4.44 -1.54
C SER A 51 -4.88 -5.78 -0.85
N PHE A 52 -4.46 -5.76 0.42
CA PHE A 52 -4.19 -6.97 1.20
C PHE A 52 -5.34 -7.37 2.12
N HIS A 53 -6.49 -6.69 2.05
CA HIS A 53 -7.68 -6.97 2.86
C HIS A 53 -7.39 -7.01 4.37
N LEU A 54 -6.53 -6.11 4.84
CA LEU A 54 -6.15 -6.05 6.26
C LEU A 54 -7.37 -5.67 7.11
N SER A 55 -7.59 -6.40 8.20
CA SER A 55 -8.75 -6.23 9.08
C SER A 55 -8.56 -5.11 10.10
N ILE A 56 -8.10 -3.94 9.64
CA ILE A 56 -7.81 -2.78 10.50
C ILE A 56 -8.70 -1.58 10.16
N ASN A 57 -9.05 -0.80 11.18
CA ASN A 57 -9.62 0.52 10.98
C ASN A 57 -8.48 1.55 10.88
N LEU A 58 -8.05 1.84 9.65
CA LEU A 58 -6.91 2.75 9.42
C LEU A 58 -7.09 4.13 10.06
N LYS A 59 -8.31 4.65 10.17
CA LYS A 59 -8.55 5.99 10.75
C LYS A 59 -8.26 6.01 12.25
N SER A 60 -8.71 5.01 13.01
CA SER A 60 -8.36 4.91 14.43
C SER A 60 -6.89 4.56 14.59
N TRP A 61 -6.40 3.63 13.79
CA TRP A 61 -5.00 3.19 13.85
C TRP A 61 -3.99 4.34 13.67
N LEU A 62 -4.25 5.26 12.72
CA LEU A 62 -3.44 6.46 12.51
C LEU A 62 -3.55 7.47 13.67
N ARG A 63 -4.75 7.61 14.25
CA ARG A 63 -5.01 8.52 15.38
C ARG A 63 -4.23 8.09 16.62
N ASP A 64 -4.27 6.80 16.91
CA ASP A 64 -3.58 6.21 18.07
C ASP A 64 -2.05 6.34 17.96
N ARG A 65 -1.54 6.71 16.78
CA ARG A 65 -0.13 6.86 16.43
C ARG A 65 0.21 8.26 15.91
N GLU A 66 -0.57 9.28 16.23
CA GLU A 66 -0.31 10.67 15.79
C GLU A 66 1.04 11.21 16.27
N PHE A 67 1.60 10.65 17.35
CA PHE A 67 2.93 11.00 17.86
C PHE A 67 4.08 10.51 16.97
N LEU A 68 3.81 9.62 16.01
CA LEU A 68 4.79 9.08 15.07
C LEU A 68 4.78 9.86 13.75
N SER A 69 5.96 10.04 13.17
CA SER A 69 6.08 10.60 11.83
C SER A 69 5.33 9.73 10.79
N PRO A 70 4.85 10.31 9.68
CA PRO A 70 4.10 9.55 8.66
C PRO A 70 4.84 8.32 8.13
N VAL A 71 6.16 8.40 7.99
CA VAL A 71 6.98 7.26 7.54
C VAL A 71 7.08 6.16 8.60
N GLN A 72 7.18 6.52 9.89
CA GLN A 72 7.17 5.52 10.98
C GLN A 72 5.84 4.78 11.06
N ARG A 73 4.71 5.49 10.87
CA ARG A 73 3.39 4.85 10.76
C ARG A 73 3.30 3.89 9.57
N LEU A 74 3.89 4.24 8.43
CA LEU A 74 3.95 3.30 7.30
C LEU A 74 4.79 2.07 7.64
N SER A 75 5.94 2.24 8.29
CA SER A 75 6.78 1.12 8.75
C SER A 75 6.02 0.19 9.70
N GLU A 76 5.38 0.73 10.74
CA GLU A 76 4.60 -0.08 11.68
C GLU A 76 3.42 -0.80 11.01
N LEU A 77 2.73 -0.16 10.05
CA LEU A 77 1.67 -0.82 9.28
C LEU A 77 2.23 -2.00 8.49
N ILE A 78 3.40 -1.83 7.85
CA ILE A 78 4.02 -2.91 7.07
C ILE A 78 4.45 -4.04 8.01
N GLU A 79 5.14 -3.73 9.09
CA GLU A 79 5.72 -4.71 10.01
C GLU A 79 4.65 -5.46 10.79
N HIS A 80 3.68 -4.75 11.39
CA HIS A 80 2.77 -5.34 12.37
C HIS A 80 1.39 -5.66 11.83
N GLU A 81 0.96 -5.06 10.72
CA GLU A 81 -0.37 -5.34 10.16
C GLU A 81 -0.25 -6.15 8.87
N LEU A 82 0.62 -5.75 7.95
CA LEU A 82 0.75 -6.43 6.66
C LEU A 82 1.53 -7.75 6.77
N LEU A 83 2.76 -7.71 7.29
CA LEU A 83 3.63 -8.89 7.34
C LEU A 83 3.17 -9.93 8.36
N GLU A 84 2.46 -9.53 9.42
CA GLU A 84 1.86 -10.47 10.38
C GLU A 84 0.57 -11.12 9.85
N THR A 85 -0.13 -10.49 8.89
CA THR A 85 -1.40 -11.01 8.34
C THR A 85 -1.23 -11.82 7.07
N VAL A 86 -0.22 -11.50 6.24
CA VAL A 86 -0.07 -12.09 4.91
C VAL A 86 1.08 -13.08 4.89
N ASP A 87 0.74 -14.38 4.92
CA ASP A 87 1.71 -15.48 4.94
C ASP A 87 2.41 -15.71 3.58
N GLN A 88 1.86 -15.17 2.50
CA GLN A 88 2.44 -15.28 1.16
C GLN A 88 3.61 -14.32 0.96
N LYS A 89 4.47 -14.61 -0.02
CA LYS A 89 5.39 -13.58 -0.54
C LYS A 89 4.57 -12.39 -1.04
N ILE A 90 5.07 -11.19 -0.74
CA ILE A 90 4.42 -9.93 -1.10
C ILE A 90 5.21 -9.24 -2.20
N VAL A 91 4.50 -8.73 -3.22
CA VAL A 91 5.05 -7.80 -4.21
C VAL A 91 4.17 -6.55 -4.26
N ILE A 92 4.78 -5.38 -4.03
CA ILE A 92 4.12 -4.09 -4.14
C ILE A 92 4.68 -3.37 -5.36
N PHE A 93 3.86 -3.18 -6.39
CA PHE A 93 4.20 -2.37 -7.55
C PHE A 93 3.95 -0.90 -7.22
N ILE A 94 4.97 -0.07 -7.33
CA ILE A 94 4.86 1.39 -7.17
C ILE A 94 5.03 2.03 -8.55
N ASP A 95 4.06 2.85 -8.94
CA ASP A 95 4.05 3.56 -10.21
C ASP A 95 3.65 5.03 -10.00
N GLU A 96 4.16 5.89 -10.88
CA GLU A 96 3.81 7.30 -10.99
C GLU A 96 3.05 7.51 -12.30
#